data_AF-A0A7J3FCV0-F1
#
_entry.id   AF-A0A7J3FCV0-F1
#
_cell.length_a   1.000
_cell.length_b   1.000
_cell.length_c   1.000
_cell.angle_alpha   90.00
_cell.angle_beta   90.00
_cell.angle_gamma   90.00
#
_symmetry.space_group_name_H-M   'P 1'
#
loop_
_entity.id
_entity.type
_entity.pdbx_description
1 polymer ?
#
loop_
_entity_poly.entity_id
_entity_poly.type
_entity_poly.pdbx_seq_one_letter_code
_entity_poly.pdbx_strand_id
1 'polypeptide(L)'
;MSLQELNRHVESHPAIDRELDARTLEESRKGNAVVDARLAGWLVEADFKIMLTAPLRVRVERIAKREKRPVEEVMEETVSREESEARRFKELYGIDVNDLSVFDLILNTARLSEEETKRIVISAVAEVLK
;
A
#
# COMPACT_ATOMS: atom_id res chain seq x y z
N MET A 1 9.66 -19.99 -4.00
CA MET A 1 9.68 -18.80 -4.87
C MET A 1 10.11 -17.61 -4.04
N SER A 2 10.94 -16.74 -4.58
CA SER A 2 11.24 -15.42 -4.02
C SER A 2 10.06 -14.45 -4.19
N LEU A 3 10.06 -13.33 -3.47
CA LEU A 3 9.02 -12.30 -3.62
C LEU A 3 8.94 -11.75 -5.06
N GLN A 4 10.10 -11.59 -5.71
CA GLN A 4 10.19 -11.16 -7.10
C GLN A 4 9.64 -12.21 -8.08
N GLU A 5 9.85 -13.49 -7.80
CA GLU A 5 9.27 -14.59 -8.59
C GLU A 5 7.74 -14.64 -8.40
N LEU A 6 7.26 -14.40 -7.18
CA LEU A 6 5.83 -14.32 -6.91
C LEU A 6 5.17 -13.16 -7.65
N ASN A 7 5.74 -11.95 -7.59
CA ASN A 7 5.20 -10.80 -8.31
C ASN A 7 5.12 -11.04 -9.83
N ARG A 8 6.17 -11.58 -10.44
CA ARG A 8 6.17 -11.95 -11.87
C ARG A 8 5.16 -13.04 -12.21
N HIS A 9 4.99 -14.01 -11.32
CA HIS A 9 3.98 -15.06 -11.52
C HIS A 9 2.57 -14.47 -11.52
N VAL A 10 2.27 -13.59 -10.55
CA VAL A 10 0.95 -12.95 -10.41
C VAL A 10 0.60 -12.07 -11.63
N GLU A 11 1.58 -11.43 -12.28
CA GLU A 11 1.34 -10.65 -13.52
C GLU A 11 0.66 -11.45 -14.64
N SER A 12 0.93 -12.76 -14.73
CA SER A 12 0.31 -13.66 -15.72
C SER A 12 -0.89 -14.44 -15.18
N HIS A 13 -1.20 -14.29 -13.89
CA HIS A 13 -2.23 -15.04 -13.18
C HIS A 13 -3.15 -14.09 -12.40
N PRO A 14 -3.93 -13.24 -13.08
CA PRO A 14 -4.77 -12.22 -12.44
C PRO A 14 -5.85 -12.79 -11.52
N ALA A 15 -6.13 -14.10 -11.61
CA ALA A 15 -7.01 -14.79 -10.67
C ALA A 15 -6.48 -14.74 -9.23
N ILE A 16 -5.16 -14.71 -9.03
CA ILE A 16 -4.54 -14.64 -7.70
C ILE A 16 -4.83 -13.28 -7.05
N ASP A 17 -4.61 -12.18 -7.76
CA ASP A 17 -4.96 -10.83 -7.28
C ASP A 17 -6.46 -10.74 -6.95
N ARG A 18 -7.33 -11.20 -7.86
CA ARG A 18 -8.78 -11.19 -7.66
C ARG A 18 -9.22 -11.99 -6.43
N GLU A 19 -8.63 -13.16 -6.21
CA GLU A 19 -8.97 -13.98 -5.04
C GLU A 19 -8.49 -13.35 -3.73
N LEU A 20 -7.27 -12.80 -3.71
CA LEU A 20 -6.75 -12.09 -2.55
C LEU A 20 -7.60 -10.86 -2.22
N ASP A 21 -7.90 -10.03 -3.21
CA ASP A 21 -8.71 -8.83 -3.03
C ASP A 21 -10.15 -9.18 -2.61
N ALA A 22 -10.74 -10.25 -3.15
CA ALA A 22 -12.06 -10.73 -2.74
C ALA A 22 -12.08 -11.15 -1.26
N ARG A 23 -11.04 -11.85 -0.79
CA ARG A 23 -10.91 -12.21 0.62
C ARG A 23 -10.71 -10.98 1.51
N THR A 24 -9.89 -10.01 1.08
CA THR A 24 -9.72 -8.75 1.81
C THR A 24 -11.04 -8.00 1.96
N LEU A 25 -11.86 -7.95 0.91
CA LEU A 25 -13.20 -7.33 0.94
C LEU A 25 -14.18 -8.10 1.83
N GLU A 26 -14.12 -9.43 1.82
CA GLU A 26 -14.97 -10.26 2.69
C GLU A 26 -14.63 -10.02 4.17
N GLU A 27 -13.35 -10.05 4.52
CA GLU A 27 -12.90 -9.80 5.89
C GLU A 27 -13.19 -8.36 6.34
N SER A 28 -13.00 -7.36 5.47
CA SER A 28 -13.25 -5.96 5.82
C SER A 28 -14.73 -5.71 6.16
N ARG A 29 -15.65 -6.42 5.51
CA ARG A 29 -17.11 -6.32 5.77
C ARG A 29 -17.54 -6.86 7.12
N LYS A 30 -16.70 -7.64 7.80
CA LYS A 30 -16.98 -8.10 9.18
C LYS A 30 -16.91 -6.94 10.19
N GLY A 31 -16.32 -5.81 9.80
CA GLY A 31 -16.21 -4.61 10.61
C GLY A 31 -15.15 -4.71 11.70
N ASN A 32 -14.93 -3.59 12.40
CA ASN A 32 -13.96 -3.47 13.50
C ASN A 32 -12.56 -4.02 13.16
N ALA A 33 -12.04 -3.62 12.00
CA ALA A 33 -10.77 -4.08 11.48
C ALA A 33 -9.92 -2.92 10.95
N VAL A 34 -8.59 -3.09 11.00
CA VAL A 34 -7.64 -2.26 10.26
C VAL A 34 -7.16 -3.08 9.08
N VAL A 35 -7.38 -2.58 7.87
CA VAL A 35 -6.99 -3.26 6.63
C VAL A 35 -5.75 -2.59 6.06
N ASP A 36 -4.64 -3.34 6.02
CA ASP A 36 -3.41 -2.95 5.33
C ASP A 36 -3.22 -3.86 4.10
N ALA A 37 -3.48 -3.29 2.93
CA ALA A 37 -3.26 -3.95 1.65
C ALA A 37 -3.01 -2.91 0.57
N ARG A 38 -2.30 -3.29 -0.49
CA ARG A 38 -1.86 -2.35 -1.54
C ARG A 38 -3.02 -1.64 -2.24
N LEU A 39 -4.13 -2.34 -2.49
CA LEU A 39 -5.33 -1.75 -3.09
C LEU A 39 -6.43 -1.40 -2.08
N ALA A 40 -6.21 -1.64 -0.77
CA ALA A 40 -7.25 -1.51 0.23
C ALA A 40 -7.91 -0.12 0.23
N GLY A 41 -7.12 0.95 0.08
CA GLY A 41 -7.65 2.32 0.04
C GLY A 41 -8.66 2.59 -1.10
N TRP A 42 -8.50 1.90 -2.23
CA TRP A 42 -9.39 2.06 -3.39
C TRP A 42 -10.53 1.04 -3.41
N LEU A 43 -10.32 -0.17 -2.89
CA LEU A 43 -11.30 -1.26 -2.96
C LEU A 43 -12.21 -1.32 -1.73
N VAL A 44 -11.67 -1.06 -0.54
CA VAL A 44 -12.41 -1.24 0.71
C VAL A 44 -13.22 0.02 0.99
N GLU A 45 -14.52 -0.17 1.23
CA GLU A 45 -15.36 0.85 1.88
C GLU A 45 -15.01 0.86 3.36
N ALA A 46 -14.43 1.96 3.83
CA ALA A 46 -13.95 2.12 5.19
C ALA A 46 -14.43 3.47 5.75
N ASP A 47 -14.61 3.53 7.07
CA ASP A 47 -15.02 4.77 7.76
C ASP A 47 -13.92 5.85 7.72
N PHE A 48 -12.65 5.44 7.57
CA PHE A 48 -11.52 6.36 7.44
C PHE A 48 -10.36 5.71 6.68
N LYS A 49 -9.85 6.38 5.64
CA LYS A 49 -8.80 5.89 4.74
C LYS A 49 -7.52 6.72 4.86
N ILE A 50 -6.39 6.05 5.05
CA ILE A 50 -5.09 6.70 5.29
C ILE A 50 -4.07 6.24 4.25
N MET A 51 -3.41 7.19 3.60
CA MET A 51 -2.24 6.96 2.74
C MET A 51 -0.97 7.42 3.47
N LEU A 52 -0.12 6.47 3.84
CA LEU A 52 1.22 6.78 4.36
C LEU A 52 2.21 6.84 3.21
N THR A 53 2.80 8.02 3.00
CA THR A 53 3.74 8.26 1.91
C THR A 53 5.12 8.69 2.41
N ALA A 54 6.11 8.63 1.53
CA ALA A 54 7.43 9.25 1.68
C ALA A 54 8.09 9.35 0.29
N PRO A 55 9.05 10.26 0.08
CA PRO A 55 9.82 10.31 -1.16
C PRO A 55 10.46 8.95 -1.47
N LEU A 56 10.49 8.56 -2.75
CA LEU A 56 11.00 7.26 -3.21
C LEU A 56 12.35 6.90 -2.57
N ARG A 57 13.30 7.84 -2.60
CA ARG A 57 14.63 7.65 -2.00
C ARG A 57 14.58 7.27 -0.52
N VAL A 58 13.73 7.92 0.27
CA VAL A 58 13.56 7.61 1.71
C VAL A 58 12.98 6.22 1.89
N ARG A 59 11.99 5.84 1.06
CA ARG A 59 11.39 4.49 1.09
C ARG A 59 12.43 3.42 0.77
N VAL A 60 13.17 3.61 -0.31
CA VAL A 60 14.24 2.69 -0.77
C VAL A 60 15.34 2.55 0.28
N GLU A 61 15.82 3.65 0.87
CA GLU A 61 16.84 3.61 1.93
C GLU A 61 16.35 2.82 3.15
N ARG A 62 15.07 2.95 3.54
CA ARG A 62 14.46 2.17 4.64
C ARG A 62 14.38 0.68 4.30
N ILE A 63 13.97 0.33 3.08
CA ILE A 63 13.87 -1.06 2.61
C ILE A 63 15.26 -1.70 2.55
N ALA A 64 16.22 -1.03 1.90
CA ALA A 64 17.60 -1.46 1.78
C ALA A 64 18.26 -1.71 3.15
N LYS A 65 18.05 -0.80 4.10
CA LYS A 65 18.51 -0.96 5.48
C LYS A 65 17.87 -2.18 6.17
N ARG A 66 16.55 -2.36 6.02
CA ARG A 66 15.81 -3.47 6.64
C ARG A 66 16.25 -4.83 6.08
N GLU A 67 16.43 -4.90 4.77
CA GLU A 67 16.76 -6.14 4.05
C GLU A 67 18.27 -6.39 3.92
N LYS A 68 19.09 -5.42 4.34
CA LYS A 68 20.56 -5.44 4.22
C LYS A 68 21.01 -5.64 2.76
N ARG A 69 20.38 -4.92 1.84
CA ARG A 69 20.63 -4.98 0.39
C ARG A 69 21.18 -3.63 -0.13
N PRO A 70 21.88 -3.61 -1.29
CA PRO A 70 22.31 -2.37 -1.94
C PRO A 70 21.12 -1.44 -2.26
N VAL A 71 21.32 -0.13 -2.10
CA VAL A 71 20.26 0.88 -2.33
C VAL A 71 19.84 0.89 -3.80
N GLU A 72 20.79 0.73 -4.71
CA GLU A 72 20.58 0.73 -6.16
C GLU A 72 19.70 -0.43 -6.61
N GLU A 73 19.99 -1.65 -6.11
CA GLU A 73 19.20 -2.85 -6.41
C GLU A 73 17.76 -2.70 -5.91
N VAL A 74 17.58 -2.19 -4.69
CA VAL A 74 16.26 -1.96 -4.09
C VAL A 74 15.50 -0.84 -4.82
N MET A 75 16.20 0.18 -5.32
CA MET A 75 15.61 1.26 -6.13
C MET A 75 14.99 0.68 -7.41
N GLU A 76 15.79 -0.07 -8.18
CA GLU A 76 15.35 -0.67 -9.44
C GLU A 76 14.16 -1.61 -9.22
N GLU A 77 14.23 -2.48 -8.21
CA GLU A 77 13.12 -3.37 -7.86
C GLU A 77 11.86 -2.61 -7.45
N THR A 78 12.00 -1.57 -6.62
CA THR A 78 10.85 -0.80 -6.11
C THR A 78 10.13 -0.09 -7.25
N VAL A 79 10.87 0.59 -8.13
CA VAL A 79 10.30 1.32 -9.26
C VAL A 79 9.62 0.35 -10.24
N SER A 80 10.33 -0.71 -10.65
CA SER A 80 9.80 -1.71 -11.58
C SER A 80 8.51 -2.35 -11.05
N ARG A 81 8.48 -2.69 -9.76
CA ARG A 81 7.30 -3.26 -9.11
C ARG A 81 6.14 -2.26 -9.09
N GLU A 82 6.37 -1.02 -8.68
CA GLU A 82 5.32 0.02 -8.59
C GLU A 82 4.73 0.36 -9.97
N GLU A 83 5.56 0.41 -11.01
CA GLU A 83 5.10 0.62 -12.40
C GLU A 83 4.29 -0.58 -12.94
N SER A 84 4.73 -1.80 -12.65
CA SER A 84 3.99 -3.02 -13.00
C SER A 84 2.62 -3.05 -12.31
N GLU A 85 2.59 -2.78 -11.01
CA GLU A 85 1.36 -2.73 -10.22
C GLU A 85 0.40 -1.64 -10.70
N ALA A 86 0.89 -0.42 -10.95
CA ALA A 86 0.06 0.67 -11.44
C ALA A 86 -0.61 0.32 -12.78
N ARG A 87 0.12 -0.30 -13.72
CA ARG A 87 -0.45 -0.78 -14.98
C ARG A 87 -1.48 -1.88 -14.75
N ARG A 88 -1.10 -2.90 -13.97
CA ARG A 88 -1.95 -4.06 -13.69
C ARG A 88 -3.26 -3.66 -13.01
N PHE A 89 -3.22 -2.77 -12.03
CA PHE A 89 -4.42 -2.33 -11.31
C PHE A 89 -5.34 -1.46 -12.18
N LYS A 90 -4.76 -0.64 -13.05
CA LYS A 90 -5.55 0.12 -14.03
C LYS A 90 -6.23 -0.80 -15.03
N GLU A 91 -5.54 -1.83 -15.53
CA GLU A 91 -6.10 -2.80 -16.48
C GLU A 91 -7.15 -3.72 -15.85
N LEU A 92 -6.92 -4.21 -14.63
CA LEU A 92 -7.80 -5.16 -13.97
C LEU A 92 -9.01 -4.52 -13.30
N TYR A 93 -8.84 -3.32 -12.73
CA TYR A 93 -9.84 -2.69 -11.85
C TYR A 93 -10.24 -1.28 -12.29
N GLY A 94 -9.57 -0.68 -13.29
CA GLY A 94 -9.79 0.72 -13.67
C GLY A 94 -9.29 1.73 -12.64
N ILE A 95 -8.48 1.28 -11.67
CA ILE A 95 -7.97 2.12 -10.57
C ILE A 95 -6.71 2.87 -11.02
N ASP A 96 -6.72 4.19 -10.87
CA ASP A 96 -5.50 5.00 -10.92
C ASP A 96 -4.91 5.13 -9.52
N VAL A 97 -3.80 4.43 -9.25
CA VAL A 97 -3.12 4.48 -7.95
C VAL A 97 -2.51 5.85 -7.62
N ASN A 98 -2.46 6.76 -8.59
CA ASN A 98 -2.05 8.14 -8.37
C ASN A 98 -3.22 9.04 -7.96
N ASP A 99 -4.47 8.57 -8.10
CA ASP A 99 -5.63 9.24 -7.56
C ASP A 99 -5.71 8.98 -6.06
N LEU A 100 -5.14 9.92 -5.30
CA LEU A 100 -5.16 9.90 -3.84
C LEU A 100 -6.38 10.60 -3.25
N SER A 101 -7.32 11.09 -4.07
CA SER A 101 -8.51 11.80 -3.58
C SER A 101 -9.46 10.90 -2.79
N VAL A 102 -9.31 9.57 -2.91
CA VAL A 102 -10.07 8.56 -2.16
C VAL A 102 -9.66 8.46 -0.68
N PHE A 103 -8.54 9.07 -0.28
CA PHE A 103 -8.03 9.00 1.09
C PHE A 103 -8.42 10.24 1.89
N ASP A 104 -8.88 10.02 3.13
CA ASP A 104 -9.21 11.11 4.06
C ASP A 104 -7.97 11.78 4.65
N LEU A 105 -6.88 11.00 4.83
CA LEU A 105 -5.60 11.50 5.32
C LEU A 105 -4.44 10.99 4.47
N ILE A 106 -3.66 11.91 3.92
CA ILE A 106 -2.37 11.62 3.28
C ILE A 106 -1.25 12.15 4.17
N LEU A 107 -0.45 11.25 4.74
CA LEU A 107 0.60 11.60 5.69
C LEU A 107 1.98 11.24 5.15
N ASN A 108 2.81 12.27 4.93
CA ASN A 108 4.21 12.08 4.58
C ASN A 108 5.05 11.78 5.82
N THR A 109 5.57 10.54 5.89
CA THR A 109 6.33 9.99 7.01
C THR A 109 7.84 10.25 6.92
N ALA A 110 8.33 11.00 5.92
CA ALA A 110 9.76 11.15 5.69
C ALA A 110 10.52 11.79 6.86
N ARG A 111 9.85 12.67 7.60
CA ARG A 111 10.41 13.42 8.75
C ARG A 111 9.87 12.96 10.09
N LEU A 112 9.02 11.93 10.10
CA LEU A 112 8.37 11.45 11.29
C LEU A 112 8.99 10.12 11.70
N SER A 113 9.21 9.96 13.00
CA SER A 113 9.42 8.64 13.60
C SER A 113 8.13 7.81 13.54
N GLU A 114 8.26 6.52 13.81
CA GLU A 114 7.12 5.60 13.94
C GLU A 114 6.13 6.10 15.02
N GLU A 115 6.64 6.50 16.19
CA GLU A 115 5.80 7.00 17.29
C GLU A 115 5.10 8.33 16.96
N GLU A 116 5.76 9.25 16.24
CA GLU A 116 5.12 10.48 15.77
C GLU A 116 4.03 10.20 14.74
N THR A 117 4.31 9.31 13.78
CA THR A 117 3.35 8.87 12.77
C THR A 117 2.12 8.24 13.42
N LYS A 118 2.35 7.33 14.37
CA LYS A 118 1.30 6.64 15.13
C LYS A 118 0.41 7.63 15.89
N ARG A 119 1.01 8.61 16.58
CA ARG A 119 0.21 9.63 17.31
C ARG A 119 -0.69 10.41 16.36
N ILE A 120 -0.17 10.87 15.23
CA ILE A 120 -0.97 11.63 14.24
C ILE A 120 -2.11 10.79 13.69
N VAL A 121 -1.84 9.55 13.28
CA VAL A 121 -2.85 8.64 12.74
C VAL A 121 -3.94 8.34 13.77
N ILE A 122 -3.57 7.98 14.99
CA ILE A 122 -4.54 7.67 16.06
C ILE A 122 -5.40 8.90 16.38
N SER A 123 -4.79 10.08 16.49
CA SER A 123 -5.54 11.31 16.73
C SER A 123 -6.54 11.60 15.60
N ALA A 124 -6.15 11.45 14.34
CA ALA A 124 -7.06 11.67 13.21
C ALA A 124 -8.25 10.68 13.24
N VAL A 125 -7.97 9.40 13.48
CA VAL A 125 -9.01 8.37 13.57
C VAL A 125 -9.98 8.64 14.72
N ALA A 126 -9.48 9.06 15.89
CA ALA A 126 -10.30 9.34 17.08
C ALA A 126 -11.25 10.54 16.91
N GLU A 127 -10.92 11.50 16.02
CA GLU A 127 -11.81 12.63 15.74
C GLU A 127 -12.99 12.24 14.82
N VAL A 128 -12.79 11.22 13.98
CA VAL A 128 -13.80 10.76 12.99
C VAL A 128 -14.66 9.64 13.54
N LEU A 129 -14.04 8.62 14.15
CA LEU A 129 -14.74 7.47 14.72
C LEU A 129 -15.19 7.81 16.15
N LYS A 130 -16.46 8.21 16.28
CA LYS A 130 -17.11 8.52 17.57
C LYS A 130 -17.96 7.37 18.09
#